data_AF-A0A7C3LQG8-F1
#
_entry.id   AF-A0A7C3LQG8-F1
#
_cell.length_a   1.000
_cell.length_b   1.000
_cell.length_c   1.000
_cell.angle_alpha   90.00
_cell.angle_beta   90.00
_cell.angle_gamma   90.00
#
_symmetry.space_group_name_H-M   'P 1'
#
loop_
_entity.id
_entity.type
_entity.pdbx_description
1 polymer ?
#
loop_
_entity_poly.entity_id
_entity_poly.type
_entity_poly.pdbx_seq_one_letter_code
_entity_poly.pdbx_strand_id
1 'polypeptide(L)'
;MAIPGLSSRYAKYLDDVKWADIVDPEFHKRIAGAFKGDPRVIEVTKDLRVFRYHAPGTSPSSFWYSLRSYVYPGNARRYLALPNANTAVNVSEAVIPKGSRILIGPTSNKVGDPFFAPNAFGGGIQLYVPDPSIVRIIE
;
A
#
# COMPACT_ATOMS: atom_id res chain seq x y z
N MET A 1 -16.51 -10.35 -6.04
CA MET A 1 -16.55 -8.88 -5.82
C MET A 1 -15.36 -8.24 -6.54
N ALA A 2 -15.53 -7.09 -7.20
CA ALA A 2 -14.43 -6.41 -7.87
C ALA A 2 -13.51 -5.70 -6.86
N ILE A 3 -12.20 -5.69 -7.12
CA ILE A 3 -11.22 -4.98 -6.29
C ILE A 3 -11.22 -3.50 -6.73
N PRO A 4 -11.47 -2.53 -5.83
CA PRO A 4 -11.45 -1.11 -6.20
C PRO A 4 -10.12 -0.70 -6.83
N GLY A 5 -10.17 -0.14 -8.04
CA GLY A 5 -8.98 0.29 -8.77
C GLY A 5 -8.13 -0.83 -9.37
N LEU A 6 -8.60 -2.09 -9.32
CA LEU A 6 -7.86 -3.24 -9.88
C LEU A 6 -8.79 -4.21 -10.63
N SER A 7 -8.50 -4.44 -11.90
CA SER A 7 -9.22 -5.44 -12.70
C SER A 7 -9.03 -6.85 -12.13
N SER A 8 -10.11 -7.65 -12.12
CA SER A 8 -10.09 -9.05 -11.69
C SER A 8 -9.11 -9.94 -12.47
N ARG A 9 -8.59 -9.47 -13.61
CA ARG A 9 -7.53 -10.15 -14.37
C ARG A 9 -6.16 -10.10 -13.69
N TYR A 10 -5.92 -9.12 -12.82
CA TYR A 10 -4.64 -8.91 -12.13
C TYR A 10 -4.63 -9.46 -10.71
N ALA A 11 -5.79 -9.55 -10.06
CA ALA A 11 -5.89 -10.16 -8.75
C ALA A 11 -7.32 -10.62 -8.45
N LYS A 12 -7.41 -11.52 -7.46
CA LYS A 12 -8.67 -11.95 -6.86
C LYS A 12 -8.56 -11.90 -5.34
N TYR A 13 -9.69 -11.65 -4.67
CA TYR A 13 -9.76 -11.77 -3.21
C TYR A 13 -9.62 -13.23 -2.77
N LEU A 14 -8.99 -13.43 -1.62
CA LEU A 14 -8.95 -14.69 -0.88
C LEU A 14 -9.81 -14.51 0.38
N ASP A 15 -11.13 -14.66 0.24
CA ASP A 15 -12.10 -14.27 1.26
C ASP A 15 -12.02 -15.08 2.56
N ASP A 16 -11.51 -16.30 2.47
CA ASP A 16 -11.34 -17.21 3.61
C ASP A 16 -9.97 -17.04 4.30
N VAL A 17 -9.08 -16.20 3.77
CA VAL A 17 -7.73 -15.98 4.33
C VAL A 17 -7.72 -14.69 5.14
N LYS A 18 -7.41 -14.80 6.43
CA LYS A 18 -7.27 -13.62 7.30
C LYS A 18 -5.93 -12.96 7.01
N TRP A 19 -5.91 -11.64 7.00
CA TRP A 19 -4.66 -10.89 6.77
C TRP A 19 -3.58 -11.23 7.82
N ALA A 20 -3.99 -11.50 9.06
CA ALA A 20 -3.10 -11.86 10.15
C ALA A 20 -2.36 -13.18 9.92
N ASP A 21 -2.89 -14.07 9.08
CA ASP A 21 -2.28 -15.38 8.78
C ASP A 21 -1.09 -15.26 7.81
N ILE A 22 -0.96 -14.14 7.10
CA ILE A 22 0.08 -13.91 6.09
C ILE A 22 1.03 -12.76 6.44
N VAL A 23 0.87 -12.17 7.63
CA VAL A 23 1.71 -11.08 8.13
C VAL A 23 2.35 -11.51 9.44
N ASP A 24 3.64 -11.21 9.60
CA ASP A 24 4.34 -11.43 10.87
C ASP A 24 3.59 -10.75 12.04
N PRO A 25 3.32 -11.47 13.15
CA PRO A 25 2.71 -10.92 14.35
C PRO A 25 3.28 -9.58 14.83
N GLU A 26 4.58 -9.34 14.64
CA GLU A 26 5.21 -8.07 15.04
C GLU A 26 4.61 -6.84 14.32
N PHE A 27 4.09 -7.03 13.11
CA PHE A 27 3.51 -5.95 12.31
C PHE A 27 1.99 -5.79 12.50
N HIS A 28 1.31 -6.69 13.22
CA HIS A 28 -0.16 -6.71 13.29
C HIS A 28 -0.75 -5.38 13.76
N LYS A 29 -0.21 -4.80 14.83
CA LYS A 29 -0.67 -3.49 15.33
C LYS A 29 -0.49 -2.38 14.29
N ARG A 30 0.62 -2.41 13.55
CA ARG A 30 0.90 -1.43 12.49
C ARG A 30 -0.06 -1.59 11.32
N ILE A 31 -0.37 -2.83 10.91
CA ILE A 31 -1.32 -3.13 9.84
C ILE A 31 -2.73 -2.72 10.22
N ALA A 32 -3.22 -3.15 11.38
CA ALA A 32 -4.55 -2.79 11.87
C ALA A 32 -4.74 -1.27 11.96
N GLY A 33 -3.68 -0.55 12.35
CA GLY A 33 -3.69 0.91 12.38
C GLY A 33 -3.54 1.59 11.02
N ALA A 34 -3.06 0.91 9.98
CA ALA A 34 -2.78 1.52 8.67
C ALA A 34 -4.02 1.56 7.78
N PHE A 35 -4.91 0.58 7.88
CA PHE A 35 -6.10 0.45 7.03
C PHE A 35 -7.37 1.00 7.71
N LYS A 36 -8.31 1.50 6.90
CA LYS A 36 -9.66 1.83 7.38
C LYS A 36 -10.44 0.51 7.46
N GLY A 37 -10.50 -0.06 8.66
CA GLY A 37 -11.03 -1.40 8.90
C GLY A 37 -10.02 -2.49 8.51
N ASP A 38 -10.47 -3.74 8.47
CA ASP A 38 -9.59 -4.86 8.12
C ASP A 38 -9.19 -4.83 6.64
N PRO A 39 -7.89 -4.93 6.32
CA PRO A 39 -7.46 -5.16 4.96
C PRO A 39 -7.90 -6.55 4.49
N ARG A 40 -8.07 -6.69 3.17
CA ARG A 40 -8.37 -7.98 2.54
C ARG A 40 -7.12 -8.55 1.91
N VAL A 41 -7.03 -9.88 1.90
CA VAL A 41 -5.99 -10.59 1.18
C VAL A 41 -6.38 -10.74 -0.29
N ILE A 42 -5.44 -10.45 -1.18
CA ILE A 42 -5.57 -10.77 -2.60
C ILE A 42 -4.42 -11.65 -3.06
N GLU A 43 -4.70 -12.51 -4.04
CA GLU A 43 -3.70 -13.21 -4.83
C GLU A 43 -3.50 -12.46 -6.16
N VAL A 44 -2.26 -12.09 -6.46
CA VAL A 44 -1.86 -11.45 -7.72
C VAL A 44 -1.87 -12.51 -8.83
N THR A 45 -2.78 -12.40 -9.80
CA THR A 45 -2.93 -13.38 -10.88
C THR A 45 -2.12 -13.04 -12.14
N LYS A 46 -1.63 -11.80 -12.22
CA LYS A 46 -0.68 -11.30 -13.23
C LYS A 46 0.21 -10.24 -12.60
N ASP A 47 1.46 -10.14 -13.05
CA ASP A 47 2.41 -9.11 -12.61
C ASP A 47 1.73 -7.74 -12.50
N LEU A 48 1.82 -7.17 -11.31
CA LEU A 48 1.07 -5.99 -10.91
C LEU A 48 2.03 -4.80 -10.80
N ARG A 49 1.85 -3.82 -11.70
CA ARG A 49 2.57 -2.54 -11.62
C ARG A 49 1.99 -1.70 -10.50
N VAL A 50 2.87 -1.19 -9.64
CA VAL A 50 2.53 -0.40 -8.45
C VAL A 50 3.49 0.77 -8.29
N PHE A 51 3.11 1.71 -7.41
CA PHE A 51 3.85 2.95 -7.17
C PHE A 51 4.22 3.08 -5.70
N ARG A 52 5.45 3.48 -5.43
CA ARG A 52 5.96 3.80 -4.09
C ARG A 52 6.32 5.27 -4.01
N TYR A 53 5.67 5.98 -3.09
CA TYR A 53 5.97 7.37 -2.76
C TYR A 53 6.93 7.43 -1.58
N HIS A 54 8.04 8.13 -1.75
CA HIS A 54 9.08 8.18 -0.73
C HIS A 54 9.76 9.56 -0.67
N ALA A 55 10.47 9.79 0.43
CA ALA A 55 11.24 11.01 0.65
C ALA A 55 12.61 10.94 -0.07
N PRO A 56 13.29 12.08 -0.28
CA PRO A 56 14.68 12.09 -0.72
C PRO A 56 15.56 11.24 0.20
N GLY A 57 16.52 10.51 -0.39
CA GLY A 57 17.46 9.67 0.37
C GLY A 57 16.85 8.41 1.03
N THR A 58 15.57 8.11 0.79
CA THR A 58 14.93 6.89 1.31
C THR A 58 14.77 5.83 0.22
N SER A 59 14.68 4.56 0.63
CA SER A 59 14.64 3.43 -0.29
C SER A 59 13.45 3.47 -1.26
N PRO A 60 13.69 3.19 -2.57
CA PRO A 60 12.64 3.08 -3.58
C PRO A 60 11.75 1.84 -3.39
N SER A 61 12.16 0.90 -2.53
CA SER A 61 11.38 -0.29 -2.14
C SER A 61 10.93 -0.22 -0.68
N SER A 62 9.80 -0.88 -0.35
CA SER A 62 9.32 -1.05 1.03
C SER A 62 8.22 -2.10 1.09
N PHE A 63 7.47 -2.14 2.19
CA PHE A 63 6.25 -2.93 2.30
C PHE A 63 5.01 -2.23 1.69
N TRP A 64 5.03 -0.91 1.48
CA TRP A 64 3.84 -0.11 1.18
C TRP A 64 3.84 0.45 -0.24
N TYR A 65 2.74 0.22 -0.96
CA TYR A 65 2.56 0.64 -2.36
C TYR A 65 1.14 1.16 -2.64
N SER A 66 0.97 1.79 -3.80
CA SER A 66 -0.30 2.28 -4.34
C SER A 66 -0.53 1.72 -5.73
N LEU A 67 -1.79 1.44 -6.06
CA LEU A 67 -2.21 1.15 -7.44
C LEU A 67 -2.29 2.42 -8.30
N ARG A 68 -2.43 3.58 -7.66
CA ARG A 68 -2.61 4.88 -8.32
C ARG A 68 -1.30 5.63 -8.45
N SER A 69 -1.05 6.13 -9.65
CA SER A 69 -0.09 7.21 -9.90
C SER A 69 -0.75 8.56 -9.57
N TYR A 70 -0.20 9.26 -8.58
CA TYR A 70 -0.60 10.57 -8.12
C TYR A 70 0.35 11.59 -8.73
N VAL A 71 -0.18 12.44 -9.62
CA VAL A 71 0.60 13.49 -10.28
C VAL A 71 1.18 14.49 -9.28
N TYR A 72 0.47 14.77 -8.19
CA TYR A 72 0.86 15.76 -7.20
C TYR A 72 1.22 15.10 -5.86
N PRO A 73 2.43 15.35 -5.29
CA PRO A 73 2.85 14.79 -4.00
C PRO A 73 1.86 15.06 -2.86
N GLY A 74 1.24 16.24 -2.83
CA GLY A 74 0.22 16.59 -1.85
C GLY A 74 -0.99 15.63 -1.86
N ASN A 75 -1.37 15.10 -3.02
CA ASN A 75 -2.43 14.10 -3.13
C ASN A 75 -1.98 12.74 -2.61
N ALA A 76 -0.76 12.30 -2.92
CA ALA A 76 -0.21 11.07 -2.36
C ALA A 76 -0.16 11.14 -0.83
N ARG A 77 0.37 12.24 -0.26
CA ARG A 77 0.40 12.48 1.19
C ARG A 77 -0.99 12.45 1.81
N ARG A 78 -1.95 13.08 1.14
CA ARG A 78 -3.35 13.13 1.60
C ARG A 78 -4.02 11.77 1.61
N TYR A 79 -4.03 11.08 0.48
CA TYR A 79 -4.84 9.88 0.29
C TYR A 79 -4.19 8.60 0.81
N LEU A 80 -2.85 8.55 0.84
CA LEU A 80 -2.07 7.45 1.42
C LEU A 80 -1.65 7.73 2.86
N ALA A 81 -2.16 8.81 3.47
CA ALA A 81 -1.88 9.23 4.84
C ALA A 81 -0.39 9.10 5.20
N LEU A 82 0.47 9.76 4.44
CA LEU A 82 1.92 9.60 4.59
C LEU A 82 2.43 10.33 5.84
N PRO A 83 3.44 9.78 6.55
CA PRO A 83 4.03 10.42 7.72
C PRO A 83 4.70 11.75 7.35
N ASN A 84 4.92 12.62 8.33
CA ASN A 84 5.54 13.93 8.13
C ASN A 84 6.89 13.86 7.42
N ALA A 85 7.68 12.83 7.73
CA ALA A 85 8.99 12.59 7.11
C ALA A 85 8.90 12.17 5.63
N ASN A 86 7.73 11.73 5.14
CA ASN A 86 7.55 11.33 3.74
C ASN A 86 6.87 12.45 2.93
N THR A 87 7.69 13.20 2.21
CA THR A 87 7.24 14.32 1.37
C THR A 87 6.64 13.88 0.03
N ALA A 88 6.74 12.59 -0.32
CA ALA A 88 6.24 12.00 -1.57
C ALA A 88 6.76 12.66 -2.86
N VAL A 89 7.91 13.35 -2.78
CA VAL A 89 8.51 14.02 -3.94
C VAL A 89 9.12 13.04 -4.93
N ASN A 90 9.48 11.83 -4.45
CA ASN A 90 9.96 10.76 -5.30
C ASN A 90 8.89 9.68 -5.46
N VAL A 91 8.80 9.14 -6.68
CA VAL A 91 7.92 8.03 -7.01
C VAL A 91 8.75 6.97 -7.72
N SER A 92 8.79 5.77 -7.15
CA SER A 92 9.36 4.59 -7.81
C SER A 92 8.23 3.72 -8.32
N GLU A 93 8.41 3.21 -9.53
CA GLU A 93 7.55 2.17 -10.06
C GLU A 93 8.10 0.80 -9.70
N ALA A 94 7.21 -0.15 -9.49
CA ALA A 94 7.61 -1.50 -9.14
C ALA A 94 6.63 -2.53 -9.69
N VAL A 95 7.09 -3.79 -9.73
CA VAL A 95 6.28 -4.96 -10.06
C VAL A 95 6.19 -5.88 -8.85
N ILE A 96 4.95 -6.18 -8.46
CA ILE A 96 4.65 -7.32 -7.59
C ILE A 96 4.37 -8.52 -8.51
N PRO A 97 5.14 -9.61 -8.40
CA PRO A 97 5.02 -10.74 -9.33
C PRO A 97 3.69 -11.49 -9.17
N LYS A 98 3.27 -12.17 -10.25
CA LYS A 98 2.19 -13.15 -10.19
C LYS A 98 2.46 -14.20 -9.10
N GLY A 99 1.41 -14.63 -8.41
CA GLY A 99 1.44 -15.64 -7.35
C GLY A 99 1.62 -15.05 -5.94
N SER A 100 1.93 -13.76 -5.83
CA SER A 100 2.06 -13.10 -4.53
C SER A 100 0.72 -12.95 -3.81
N ARG A 101 0.73 -13.15 -2.49
CA ARG A 101 -0.37 -12.80 -1.59
C ARG A 101 -0.04 -11.49 -0.89
N ILE A 102 -0.91 -10.51 -1.04
CA ILE A 102 -0.71 -9.17 -0.49
C ILE A 102 -1.99 -8.66 0.15
N LEU A 103 -1.87 -7.61 0.94
CA LEU A 103 -3.01 -6.91 1.52
C LEU A 103 -3.40 -5.73 0.66
N ILE A 104 -4.70 -5.47 0.61
CA ILE A 104 -5.28 -4.30 -0.04
C ILE A 104 -6.42 -3.72 0.80
N GLY A 105 -6.52 -2.40 0.81
CA GLY A 105 -7.64 -1.72 1.44
C GLY A 105 -7.52 -0.21 1.41
N PRO A 106 -8.59 0.49 1.81
CA PRO A 106 -8.55 1.93 2.02
C PRO A 106 -7.59 2.28 3.15
N THR A 107 -6.83 3.35 2.98
CA THR A 107 -5.93 3.89 4.00
C THR A 107 -6.74 4.53 5.13
N SER A 108 -6.33 4.29 6.38
CA SER A 108 -6.91 4.93 7.56
C SER A 108 -6.71 6.45 7.55
N ASN A 109 -7.61 7.18 8.22
CA ASN A 109 -7.42 8.60 8.48
C ASN A 109 -6.40 8.78 9.62
N LYS A 110 -5.41 9.67 9.41
CA LYS A 110 -4.35 9.99 10.37
C LYS A 110 -4.33 11.47 10.76
N VAL A 111 -5.34 12.24 10.39
CA VAL A 111 -5.48 13.63 10.83
C VAL A 111 -5.54 13.71 12.36
N GLY A 112 -4.72 14.58 12.95
CA GLY A 112 -4.58 14.74 14.40
C GLY A 112 -3.47 13.87 15.02
N ASP A 113 -2.93 12.90 14.28
CA ASP A 113 -1.75 12.15 14.72
C ASP A 113 -0.47 12.97 14.44
N PRO A 114 0.35 13.28 15.45
CA PRO A 114 1.54 14.13 15.29
C PRO A 114 2.63 13.55 14.38
N PHE A 115 2.60 12.23 14.11
CA PHE A 115 3.56 11.60 13.20
C PHE A 115 3.18 11.77 11.72
N PHE A 116 1.97 12.25 11.43
CA PHE A 116 1.41 12.33 10.08
C PHE A 116 1.17 13.76 9.62
N ALA A 117 1.07 13.93 8.30
CA ALA A 117 0.77 15.22 7.70
C ALA A 117 -0.59 15.75 8.19
N PRO A 118 -0.76 17.07 8.39
CA PRO A 118 -2.03 17.65 8.82
C PRO A 118 -3.22 17.33 7.89
N ASN A 119 -2.92 17.00 6.63
CA ASN A 119 -3.89 16.64 5.60
C ASN A 119 -3.91 15.12 5.29
N ALA A 120 -3.39 14.26 6.17
CA ALA A 120 -3.34 12.80 6.03
C ALA A 120 -4.73 12.15 6.20
N PHE A 121 -5.69 12.56 5.37
CA PHE A 121 -7.09 12.13 5.44
C PHE A 121 -7.30 10.64 5.14
N GLY A 122 -6.37 10.00 4.42
CA GLY A 122 -6.48 8.61 4.00
C GLY A 122 -7.56 8.41 2.92
N GLY A 123 -8.13 7.20 2.89
CA GLY A 123 -9.19 6.81 1.96
C GLY A 123 -8.71 6.37 0.57
N GLY A 124 -7.46 6.62 0.21
CA GLY A 124 -6.83 6.02 -0.98
C GLY A 124 -6.62 4.52 -0.79
N ILE A 125 -6.66 3.75 -1.89
CA ILE A 125 -6.32 2.33 -1.86
C ILE A 125 -4.81 2.17 -1.71
N GLN A 126 -4.39 1.48 -0.67
CA GLN A 126 -3.00 1.11 -0.44
C GLN A 126 -2.83 -0.42 -0.47
N LEU A 127 -1.60 -0.84 -0.70
CA LEU A 127 -1.15 -2.22 -0.68
C LEU A 127 -0.09 -2.40 0.40
N TYR A 128 -0.14 -3.53 1.09
CA TYR A 128 0.96 -4.00 1.93
C TYR A 128 1.46 -5.36 1.43
N VAL A 129 2.77 -5.44 1.18
CA VAL A 129 3.46 -6.64 0.71
C VAL A 129 4.21 -7.25 1.89
N PRO A 130 3.77 -8.41 2.44
CA PRO A 130 4.38 -9.00 3.63
C PRO A 130 5.86 -9.35 3.45
N ASP A 131 6.23 -9.83 2.26
CA ASP A 131 7.62 -10.04 1.86
C ASP A 131 8.02 -9.03 0.77
N PRO A 132 8.65 -7.90 1.11
CA PRO A 132 9.01 -6.88 0.15
C PRO A 132 10.19 -7.30 -0.76
N SER A 133 10.89 -8.40 -0.46
CA SER A 133 12.02 -8.87 -1.28
C SER A 133 11.59 -9.36 -2.66
N ILE A 134 10.31 -9.74 -2.80
CA ILE A 134 9.72 -10.17 -4.08
C ILE A 134 9.47 -9.01 -5.04
N VAL A 135 9.48 -7.76 -4.54
CA VAL A 135 9.14 -6.59 -5.34
C VAL A 135 10.34 -6.13 -6.17
N ARG A 136 10.13 -5.96 -7.47
CA ARG A 136 11.16 -5.50 -8.41
C ARG A 136 10.91 -4.05 -8.78
N ILE A 137 11.87 -3.16 -8.52
CA ILE A 137 11.81 -1.77 -8.98
C ILE A 137 11.98 -1.74 -10.50
N ILE A 138 11.21 -0.89 -11.18
CA ILE A 138 11.34 -0.62 -12.61
C ILE A 138 12.15 0.69 -12.71
N GLU A 139 13.28 0.63 -13.40
CA GLU A 139 14.09 1.80 -13.77
C GLU A 139 13.59 2.45 -15.07
#